data_AF-A0A0K8TA37-F1
#
_entry.id   AF-A0A0K8TA37-F1
#
_cell.length_a   1.000
_cell.length_b   1.000
_cell.length_c   1.000
_cell.angle_alpha   90.00
_cell.angle_beta   90.00
_cell.angle_gamma   90.00
#
_symmetry.space_group_name_H-M   'P 1'
#
loop_
_entity.id
_entity.type
_entity.pdbx_description
1 polymer ?
#
loop_
_entity_poly.entity_id
_entity_poly.type
_entity_poly.pdbx_seq_one_letter_code
_entity_poly.pdbx_strand_id
1 'polypeptide(L)'
;MNSGFLKTPTLLTVAVGAGVMIGAAGVFLYEHLIKEKRRLILQRDVMNLGMSVTELRREVEELREAQMARRRSRRAAREEHNSTASVSESDVDMMSIVDDEDEFFDFSDAEDYPTVVSRDWHETKRDGPENKLYKHIDDRLSNPDLAVKLEVYDELKKLNNNDPEVLWRLAKVCHGIGVIKGITDGLDVKKTYIDEAVTHASNCLDRAPRSSEAHKWYAILLDLVGNFNQQKTKLKMDSCSKNT
;
A
#
# COMPACT_ATOMS: atom_id res chain seq x y z
N MET A 1 -13.36 -45.71 57.13
CA MET A 1 -12.18 -44.90 56.75
C MET A 1 -12.65 -43.49 56.43
N ASN A 2 -12.41 -42.59 57.38
CA ASN A 2 -12.20 -41.14 57.32
C ASN A 2 -13.00 -40.31 56.29
N SER A 3 -14.20 -39.92 56.69
CA SER A 3 -14.88 -38.70 56.22
C SER A 3 -14.33 -37.48 56.98
N GLY A 4 -13.31 -36.83 56.41
CA GLY A 4 -12.62 -35.69 57.00
C GLY A 4 -12.46 -34.47 56.08
N PHE A 5 -13.38 -34.25 55.14
CA PHE A 5 -13.18 -33.24 54.07
C PHE A 5 -13.87 -31.87 54.29
N LEU A 6 -14.49 -31.60 55.44
CA LEU A 6 -15.20 -30.32 55.67
C LEU A 6 -14.76 -29.62 56.95
N LYS A 7 -13.50 -29.16 56.97
CA LYS A 7 -13.06 -28.11 57.89
C LYS A 7 -12.20 -27.11 57.13
N THR A 8 -12.78 -25.93 56.80
CA THR A 8 -12.16 -24.57 56.77
C THR A 8 -12.71 -23.66 55.64
N PRO A 9 -13.91 -23.08 55.81
CA PRO A 9 -14.40 -22.01 54.92
C PRO A 9 -13.55 -20.73 54.98
N THR A 10 -12.69 -20.56 56.00
CA THR A 10 -11.81 -19.39 56.15
C THR A 10 -10.61 -19.40 55.22
N LEU A 11 -10.12 -20.57 54.82
CA LEU A 11 -8.90 -20.70 54.01
C LEU A 11 -9.16 -20.38 52.53
N LEU A 12 -10.37 -20.67 52.06
CA LEU A 12 -10.81 -20.41 50.68
C LEU A 12 -11.04 -18.90 50.45
N THR A 13 -11.59 -18.18 51.43
CA THR A 13 -11.80 -16.72 51.34
C THR A 13 -10.48 -15.93 51.34
N VAL A 14 -9.47 -16.39 52.08
CA VAL A 14 -8.13 -15.76 52.10
C VAL A 14 -7.40 -15.96 50.77
N ALA A 15 -7.52 -17.12 50.14
CA ALA A 15 -6.89 -17.42 48.85
C ALA A 15 -7.49 -16.59 47.70
N VAL A 16 -8.81 -16.39 47.68
CA VAL A 16 -9.47 -15.55 46.66
C VAL A 16 -9.11 -14.08 46.81
N GLY A 17 -8.99 -13.57 48.05
CA GLY A 17 -8.57 -12.19 48.31
C GLY A 17 -7.13 -11.89 47.85
N ALA A 18 -6.20 -12.82 48.07
CA ALA A 18 -4.80 -12.66 47.65
C ALA A 18 -4.65 -12.65 46.12
N GLY A 19 -5.41 -13.49 45.41
CA GLY A 19 -5.36 -13.55 43.94
C GLY A 19 -5.82 -12.26 43.25
N VAL A 20 -6.87 -11.62 43.77
CA VAL A 20 -7.40 -10.36 43.22
C VAL A 20 -6.41 -9.21 43.42
N MET A 21 -5.72 -9.15 44.58
CA MET A 21 -4.74 -8.10 44.86
C MET A 21 -3.48 -8.23 44.00
N ILE A 22 -2.98 -9.45 43.79
CA ILE A 22 -1.83 -9.70 42.90
C ILE A 22 -2.21 -9.41 41.44
N GLY A 23 -3.42 -9.78 41.01
CA GLY A 23 -3.94 -9.46 39.69
C GLY A 23 -4.06 -7.96 39.44
N ALA A 24 -4.67 -7.22 40.38
CA ALA A 24 -4.84 -5.77 40.28
C ALA A 24 -3.50 -5.03 40.30
N ALA A 25 -2.56 -5.42 41.16
CA ALA A 25 -1.21 -4.87 41.17
C ALA A 25 -0.46 -5.16 39.87
N GLY A 26 -0.60 -6.38 39.32
CA GLY A 26 0.01 -6.78 38.05
C GLY A 26 -0.51 -5.97 36.86
N VAL A 27 -1.82 -5.74 36.77
CA VAL A 27 -2.43 -4.89 35.73
C VAL A 27 -1.97 -3.43 35.87
N PHE A 28 -1.88 -2.92 37.10
CA PHE A 28 -1.38 -1.57 37.35
C PHE A 28 0.08 -1.38 36.91
N LEU A 29 0.95 -2.35 37.23
CA LEU A 29 2.35 -2.37 36.78
C LEU A 29 2.47 -2.53 35.25
N TYR A 30 1.60 -3.34 34.64
CA TYR A 30 1.56 -3.55 33.20
C TYR A 30 1.16 -2.28 32.44
N GLU A 31 0.14 -1.56 32.92
CA GLU A 31 -0.24 -0.27 32.34
C GLU A 31 0.86 0.78 32.49
N HIS A 32 1.55 0.81 33.63
CA HIS A 32 2.61 1.79 33.86
C HIS A 32 3.77 1.58 32.88
N LEU A 33 4.19 0.33 32.68
CA LEU A 33 5.27 -0.03 31.75
C LEU A 33 4.91 0.24 30.29
N ILE A 34 3.67 0.01 29.87
CA ILE A 34 3.23 0.29 28.49
C ILE A 34 3.12 1.79 28.23
N LYS A 35 2.63 2.56 29.21
CA LYS A 35 2.50 4.02 29.08
C LYS A 35 3.88 4.68 28.92
N GLU A 36 4.90 4.22 29.66
CA GLU A 36 6.28 4.71 29.50
C GLU A 36 6.89 4.32 28.15
N LYS A 37 6.77 3.05 27.75
CA LYS A 37 7.28 2.60 26.44
C LYS A 37 6.63 3.32 25.27
N ARG A 38 5.32 3.59 25.32
CA ARG A 38 4.62 4.34 24.27
C ARG A 38 5.16 5.77 24.12
N ARG A 39 5.47 6.45 25.23
CA ARG A 39 6.03 7.82 25.17
C ARG A 39 7.39 7.85 24.49
N LEU A 40 8.25 6.87 24.76
CA LEU A 40 9.56 6.78 24.14
C LEU A 40 9.48 6.46 22.64
N ILE A 41 8.58 5.56 22.25
CA ILE A 41 8.34 5.23 20.83
C ILE A 41 7.80 6.47 20.10
N LEU A 42 6.81 7.15 20.68
CA LEU A 42 6.25 8.39 20.12
C LEU A 42 7.31 9.48 19.95
N GLN A 43 8.22 9.66 20.91
CA GLN A 43 9.31 10.63 20.78
C GLN A 43 10.29 10.28 19.66
N ARG A 44 10.63 9.00 19.49
CA ARG A 44 11.51 8.56 18.41
C ARG A 44 10.88 8.80 17.04
N ASP A 45 9.59 8.52 16.91
CA ASP A 45 8.87 8.69 15.65
C ASP A 45 8.67 10.17 15.31
N VAL A 46 8.39 11.03 16.31
CA VAL A 46 8.34 12.49 16.13
C VAL A 46 9.70 13.05 15.71
N MET A 47 10.79 12.55 16.29
CA MET A 47 12.14 12.98 15.94
C MET A 47 12.52 12.55 14.51
N ASN A 48 12.21 11.30 14.14
CA ASN A 48 12.42 10.81 12.78
C ASN A 48 11.60 11.61 11.75
N LEU A 49 10.34 11.89 12.06
CA LEU A 49 9.48 12.69 11.19
C LEU A 49 10.02 14.13 11.05
N GLY A 50 10.49 14.71 12.16
CA GLY A 50 11.14 16.03 12.16
C GLY A 50 12.35 16.08 11.23
N MET A 51 13.21 15.05 11.26
CA MET A 51 14.38 14.96 10.38
C MET A 51 13.96 14.87 8.90
N SER A 52 13.00 14.00 8.56
CA SER A 52 12.50 13.87 7.18
C SER A 52 11.85 15.16 6.68
N VAL A 53 11.13 15.90 7.54
CA VAL A 53 10.55 17.20 7.17
C VAL A 53 11.66 18.23 6.89
N THR A 54 12.73 18.26 7.69
CA THR A 54 13.86 19.15 7.42
C THR A 54 14.61 18.80 6.14
N GLU A 55 14.74 17.51 5.85
CA GLU A 55 15.37 17.01 4.63
C GLU A 55 14.54 17.38 3.39
N LEU A 56 13.22 17.13 3.41
CA LEU A 56 12.33 17.54 2.33
C LEU A 56 12.33 19.06 2.12
N ARG A 57 12.35 19.84 3.20
CA ARG A 57 12.45 21.31 3.09
C ARG A 57 13.76 21.74 2.42
N ARG A 58 14.87 21.07 2.72
CA ARG A 58 16.17 21.31 2.09
C ARG A 58 16.13 20.94 0.61
N GLU A 59 15.60 19.76 0.26
CA GLU A 59 15.47 19.33 -1.14
C GLU A 59 14.58 20.27 -1.96
N VAL A 60 13.48 20.76 -1.37
CA VAL A 60 12.60 21.74 -2.02
C VAL A 60 13.33 23.06 -2.27
N GLU A 61 14.13 23.55 -1.31
CA GLU A 61 14.90 24.78 -1.49
C GLU A 61 15.97 24.62 -2.58
N GLU A 62 16.68 23.49 -2.60
CA GLU A 62 17.67 23.18 -3.64
C GLU A 62 17.04 23.09 -5.03
N LEU A 63 15.88 22.44 -5.16
CA LEU A 63 15.15 22.37 -6.42
C LEU A 63 14.63 23.74 -6.85
N ARG A 64 14.20 24.57 -5.90
CA ARG A 64 13.74 25.94 -6.15
C ARG A 64 14.90 26.79 -6.68
N GLU A 65 16.07 26.73 -6.05
CA GLU A 65 17.28 27.43 -6.49
C GLU A 65 17.75 26.93 -7.86
N ALA A 66 17.75 25.62 -8.10
CA ALA A 66 18.12 25.04 -9.39
C ALA A 66 17.15 25.47 -10.51
N GLN A 67 15.85 25.53 -10.23
CA GLN A 67 14.86 26.07 -11.17
C GLN A 67 15.04 27.57 -11.40
N MET A 68 15.32 28.37 -10.37
CA MET A 68 15.59 29.80 -10.51
C MET A 68 16.85 30.05 -11.34
N ALA A 69 17.94 29.32 -11.09
CA ALA A 69 19.18 29.40 -11.87
C ALA A 69 18.96 28.98 -13.34
N ARG A 70 18.17 27.93 -13.57
CA ARG A 70 17.78 27.51 -14.92
C ARG A 70 16.91 28.54 -15.63
N ARG A 71 16.03 29.24 -14.92
CA ARG A 71 15.25 30.36 -15.48
C ARG A 71 16.12 31.58 -15.80
N ARG A 72 17.08 31.92 -14.93
CA ARG A 72 18.03 33.03 -15.15
C ARG A 72 18.94 32.77 -16.35
N SER A 73 19.50 31.57 -16.48
CA SER A 73 20.33 31.20 -17.64
C SER A 73 19.55 31.23 -18.96
N ARG A 74 18.29 30.77 -18.99
CA ARG A 74 17.41 30.87 -20.17
C ARG A 74 17.10 32.32 -20.56
N ARG A 75 17.01 33.24 -19.59
CA ARG A 75 16.83 34.67 -19.87
C ARG A 75 18.10 35.30 -20.45
N ALA A 76 19.26 35.03 -19.84
CA ALA A 76 20.55 35.54 -20.33
C ALA A 76 20.89 35.04 -21.75
N ALA A 77 20.63 33.77 -22.07
CA ALA A 77 20.84 33.22 -23.42
C ALA A 77 19.89 33.84 -24.47
N ARG A 78 18.72 34.33 -24.06
CA ARG A 78 17.78 35.04 -24.94
C ARG A 78 18.20 36.50 -25.18
N GLU A 79 18.96 37.08 -24.25
CA GLU A 79 19.47 38.45 -24.33
C GLU A 79 20.71 38.54 -25.24
N GLU A 80 21.56 37.50 -25.25
CA GLU A 80 22.75 37.42 -26.13
C GLU A 80 22.36 37.34 -27.61
N HIS A 81 21.21 36.74 -27.94
CA HIS A 81 20.71 36.60 -29.32
C HIS A 81 19.97 37.82 -29.88
N ASN A 82 19.79 38.90 -29.10
CA ASN A 82 19.05 40.10 -29.53
C ASN A 82 19.94 41.33 -29.78
N SER A 83 21.27 41.16 -29.82
CA SER A 83 22.21 42.25 -30.12
C SER A 83 22.37 42.52 -31.62
N THR A 84 21.27 42.61 -32.36
CA THR A 84 21.23 43.23 -33.71
C THR A 84 19.79 43.62 -34.06
N ALA A 85 19.33 44.77 -33.57
CA ALA A 85 18.32 45.56 -34.26
C ALA A 85 18.36 46.99 -33.74
N SER A 86 18.73 47.91 -34.62
CA SER A 86 18.77 49.34 -34.38
C SER A 86 17.37 49.96 -34.29
N VAL A 87 17.24 50.90 -33.36
CA VAL A 87 16.48 52.17 -33.44
C VAL A 87 15.00 52.08 -33.82
N SER A 88 14.15 52.32 -32.82
CA SER A 88 13.07 53.31 -32.91
C SER A 88 12.80 53.85 -31.51
N GLU A 89 12.78 55.18 -31.40
CA GLU A 89 12.50 55.94 -30.20
C GLU A 89 11.03 55.75 -29.79
N SER A 90 10.81 55.17 -28.61
CA SER A 90 9.66 55.50 -27.78
C SER A 90 9.97 55.10 -26.35
N ASP A 91 10.33 56.10 -25.55
CA ASP A 91 10.45 55.99 -24.10
C ASP A 91 9.11 55.57 -23.50
N VAL A 92 9.04 54.34 -23.00
CA VAL A 92 8.14 53.98 -21.91
C VAL A 92 8.94 53.20 -20.89
N ASP A 93 9.24 53.87 -19.78
CA ASP A 93 9.89 53.30 -18.61
C ASP A 93 9.15 52.03 -18.15
N MET A 94 9.71 50.86 -18.43
CA MET A 94 9.29 49.61 -17.81
C MET A 94 9.88 49.54 -16.41
N MET A 95 9.32 50.36 -15.51
CA MET A 95 9.63 50.33 -14.10
C MET A 95 9.04 49.06 -13.48
N SER A 96 9.91 48.17 -13.01
CA SER A 96 9.49 47.05 -12.16
C SER A 96 9.05 47.59 -10.81
N ILE A 97 7.83 47.28 -10.39
CA ILE A 97 7.46 47.30 -8.99
C ILE A 97 6.64 46.05 -8.67
N VAL A 98 7.16 45.28 -7.72
CA VAL A 98 6.47 44.34 -6.81
C VAL A 98 5.08 44.90 -6.43
N ASP A 99 4.01 44.13 -6.33
CA ASP A 99 3.80 43.03 -5.39
C ASP A 99 2.41 42.40 -5.62
N ASP A 100 2.30 41.13 -5.24
CA ASP A 100 1.13 40.28 -4.94
C ASP A 100 -0.24 40.46 -5.65
N GLU A 101 -0.73 39.32 -6.18
CA GLU A 101 -2.00 38.63 -5.82
C GLU A 101 -2.45 37.78 -7.03
N ASP A 102 -2.33 36.45 -6.91
CA ASP A 102 -3.13 35.41 -7.56
C ASP A 102 -3.59 35.58 -9.03
N GLU A 103 -2.74 35.20 -9.99
CA GLU A 103 -3.23 34.74 -11.30
C GLU A 103 -3.06 33.22 -11.42
N PHE A 104 -4.12 32.51 -11.05
CA PHE A 104 -4.27 31.08 -11.32
C PHE A 104 -4.22 30.88 -12.84
N PHE A 105 -3.23 30.13 -13.32
CA PHE A 105 -3.06 29.86 -14.74
C PHE A 105 -4.28 29.05 -15.24
N ASP A 106 -5.22 29.70 -15.92
CA ASP A 106 -6.36 29.02 -16.55
C ASP A 106 -5.86 28.23 -17.77
N PHE A 107 -5.95 26.91 -17.68
CA PHE A 107 -5.56 25.99 -18.75
C PHE A 107 -6.61 25.89 -19.88
N SER A 108 -7.61 26.78 -19.94
CA SER A 108 -8.69 26.67 -20.93
C SER A 108 -8.32 27.14 -22.34
N ASP A 109 -7.20 27.84 -22.56
CA ASP A 109 -6.84 28.38 -23.90
C ASP A 109 -5.47 27.92 -24.42
N ALA A 110 -5.22 26.62 -24.41
CA ALA A 110 -4.17 26.02 -25.23
C ALA A 110 -4.79 25.34 -26.46
N GLU A 111 -5.28 26.17 -27.40
CA GLU A 111 -5.63 25.75 -28.75
C GLU A 111 -4.41 25.13 -29.47
N ASP A 112 -4.62 23.90 -29.91
CA ASP A 112 -4.04 23.20 -31.07
C ASP A 112 -2.51 23.10 -31.20
N TYR A 113 -1.91 22.25 -30.36
CA TYR A 113 -0.69 21.53 -30.70
C TYR A 113 -0.98 20.02 -30.73
N PRO A 114 -0.59 19.27 -31.78
CA PRO A 114 -0.80 17.83 -31.83
C PRO A 114 0.17 17.15 -30.84
N THR A 115 -0.29 17.01 -29.60
CA THR A 115 0.37 16.28 -28.54
C THR A 115 0.31 14.79 -28.84
N VAL A 116 1.44 14.26 -29.31
CA VAL A 116 1.68 12.82 -29.43
C VAL A 116 2.02 12.22 -28.06
N VAL A 117 1.20 12.46 -27.04
CA VAL A 117 1.22 11.74 -25.76
C VAL A 117 -0.19 11.76 -25.18
N SER A 118 -0.63 10.58 -24.72
CA SER A 118 -1.90 10.29 -24.06
C SER A 118 -3.11 10.29 -24.97
N ARG A 119 -3.16 9.23 -25.79
CA ARG A 119 -4.42 8.51 -25.98
C ARG A 119 -5.00 8.29 -24.59
N ASP A 120 -6.06 9.03 -24.32
CA ASP A 120 -7.11 8.79 -23.36
C ASP A 120 -7.06 7.36 -22.80
N TRP A 121 -6.45 7.20 -21.63
CA TRP A 121 -6.50 5.95 -20.84
C TRP A 121 -7.77 5.88 -20.01
N HIS A 122 -8.76 6.75 -20.24
CA HIS A 122 -10.13 6.35 -20.02
C HIS A 122 -10.50 5.33 -21.09
N GLU A 123 -10.13 4.08 -20.81
CA GLU A 123 -10.88 2.94 -21.30
C GLU A 123 -12.34 3.23 -20.93
N THR A 124 -13.09 3.75 -21.91
CA THR A 124 -14.52 3.93 -21.83
C THR A 124 -15.06 2.50 -21.82
N LYS A 125 -14.97 1.83 -20.65
CA LYS A 125 -15.70 0.62 -20.36
C LYS A 125 -17.15 1.03 -20.47
N ARG A 126 -17.70 0.94 -21.68
CA ARG A 126 -19.13 1.00 -21.94
C ARG A 126 -19.74 0.13 -20.86
N ASP A 127 -20.70 0.65 -20.10
CA ASP A 127 -21.44 -0.10 -19.10
C ASP A 127 -22.30 -1.18 -19.77
N GLY A 128 -21.65 -2.21 -20.29
CA GLY A 128 -22.27 -3.43 -20.76
C GLY A 128 -22.74 -4.26 -19.56
N PRO A 129 -23.62 -5.26 -19.80
CA PRO A 129 -24.10 -6.16 -18.75
C PRO A 129 -22.94 -6.88 -18.02
N GLU A 130 -21.85 -7.17 -18.72
CA GLU A 130 -20.63 -7.77 -18.16
C GLU A 130 -19.94 -6.86 -17.14
N ASN A 131 -19.94 -5.54 -17.37
CA ASN A 131 -19.34 -4.58 -16.45
C ASN A 131 -20.13 -4.51 -15.12
N LYS A 132 -21.46 -4.68 -15.19
CA LYS A 132 -22.31 -4.74 -13.99
C LYS A 132 -22.08 -6.03 -13.19
N LEU A 133 -21.91 -7.16 -13.88
CA LEU A 133 -21.57 -8.44 -13.23
C LEU A 133 -20.23 -8.34 -12.51
N TYR A 134 -19.20 -7.81 -13.17
CA TYR A 134 -17.87 -7.66 -12.57
C TYR A 134 -17.85 -6.68 -11.39
N LYS A 135 -18.59 -5.57 -11.47
CA LYS A 135 -18.77 -4.65 -10.33
C LYS A 135 -19.36 -5.38 -9.11
N HIS A 136 -20.43 -6.15 -9.30
CA HIS A 136 -21.03 -6.93 -8.21
C HIS A 136 -20.06 -7.96 -7.60
N ILE A 137 -19.27 -8.64 -8.45
CA ILE A 137 -18.23 -9.56 -7.98
C ILE A 137 -17.16 -8.83 -7.16
N ASP A 138 -16.71 -7.67 -7.62
CA ASP A 138 -15.68 -6.87 -6.95
C ASP A 138 -16.17 -6.31 -5.60
N ASP A 139 -17.44 -5.93 -5.50
CA ASP A 139 -18.08 -5.50 -4.25
C ASP A 139 -18.11 -6.67 -3.24
N ARG A 140 -18.53 -7.87 -3.66
CA ARG A 140 -18.51 -9.06 -2.80
C ARG A 140 -17.10 -9.44 -2.37
N LEU A 141 -16.11 -9.28 -3.25
CA LEU A 141 -14.70 -9.54 -2.97
C LEU A 141 -14.11 -8.64 -1.87
N SER A 142 -14.68 -7.45 -1.70
CA SER A 142 -14.29 -6.50 -0.65
C SER A 142 -14.70 -6.99 0.75
N ASN A 143 -15.63 -7.93 0.84
CA ASN A 143 -16.00 -8.56 2.11
C ASN A 143 -14.85 -9.45 2.64
N PRO A 144 -14.47 -9.34 3.93
CA PRO A 144 -13.44 -10.17 4.53
C PRO A 144 -13.86 -11.63 4.79
N ASP A 145 -15.15 -11.95 4.72
CA ASP A 145 -15.67 -13.28 5.03
C ASP A 145 -15.18 -14.38 4.07
N LEU A 146 -14.79 -15.54 4.62
CA LEU A 146 -14.28 -16.68 3.87
C LEU A 146 -15.39 -17.35 3.05
N ALA A 147 -16.59 -17.46 3.61
CA ALA A 147 -17.72 -18.10 2.91
C ALA A 147 -18.05 -17.34 1.63
N VAL A 148 -18.13 -16.01 1.72
CA VAL A 148 -18.34 -15.14 0.55
C VAL A 148 -17.23 -15.29 -0.49
N LYS A 149 -15.96 -15.35 -0.08
CA LYS A 149 -14.84 -15.53 -1.03
C LYS A 149 -14.87 -16.89 -1.73
N LEU A 150 -15.27 -17.96 -1.05
CA LEU A 150 -15.43 -19.29 -1.65
C LEU A 150 -16.57 -19.31 -2.66
N GLU A 151 -17.71 -18.70 -2.34
CA GLU A 151 -18.83 -18.58 -3.27
C GLU A 151 -18.45 -17.80 -4.53
N VAL A 152 -17.74 -16.67 -4.37
CA VAL A 152 -17.26 -15.88 -5.50
C VAL A 152 -16.23 -16.65 -6.34
N TYR A 153 -15.37 -17.44 -5.72
CA TYR A 153 -14.43 -18.31 -6.44
C TYR A 153 -15.17 -19.33 -7.31
N ASP A 154 -16.21 -19.98 -6.77
CA ASP A 154 -17.02 -20.94 -7.51
C ASP A 154 -17.83 -20.28 -8.65
N GLU A 155 -18.34 -19.06 -8.42
CA GLU A 155 -19.02 -18.26 -9.46
C GLU A 155 -18.05 -17.89 -10.60
N LEU A 156 -16.85 -17.42 -10.27
CA LEU A 156 -15.82 -17.05 -11.25
C LEU A 156 -15.30 -18.25 -12.04
N LYS A 157 -15.23 -19.43 -11.43
CA LYS A 157 -14.80 -20.67 -12.10
C LYS A 157 -15.84 -21.24 -13.06
N LYS A 158 -17.12 -20.92 -12.82
CA LYS A 158 -18.22 -21.22 -13.76
C LYS A 158 -18.24 -20.24 -14.92
N LEU A 159 -17.79 -19.00 -14.69
CA LEU A 159 -17.55 -18.03 -15.74
C LEU A 159 -16.31 -18.44 -16.55
N ASN A 160 -16.32 -18.09 -17.84
CA ASN A 160 -15.34 -18.56 -18.81
C ASN A 160 -13.88 -18.39 -18.31
N ASN A 161 -13.19 -19.50 -18.03
CA ASN A 161 -11.83 -19.54 -17.49
C ASN A 161 -10.75 -18.93 -18.42
N ASN A 162 -11.15 -18.43 -19.59
CA ASN A 162 -10.27 -17.89 -20.60
C ASN A 162 -10.33 -16.36 -20.72
N ASP A 163 -11.29 -15.69 -20.06
CA ASP A 163 -11.40 -14.23 -20.07
C ASP A 163 -10.34 -13.62 -19.12
N PRO A 164 -9.47 -12.71 -19.60
CA PRO A 164 -8.54 -11.98 -18.75
C PRO A 164 -9.20 -11.32 -17.54
N GLU A 165 -10.41 -10.78 -17.70
CA GLU A 165 -11.15 -10.11 -16.61
C GLU A 165 -11.56 -11.08 -15.49
N VAL A 166 -11.80 -12.34 -15.83
CA VAL A 166 -12.08 -13.41 -14.85
C VAL A 166 -10.79 -13.91 -14.21
N LEU A 167 -9.71 -14.05 -14.99
CA LEU A 167 -8.45 -14.63 -14.53
C LEU A 167 -7.76 -13.81 -13.42
N TRP A 168 -7.67 -12.48 -13.56
CA TRP A 168 -7.05 -11.68 -12.51
C TRP A 168 -7.93 -11.61 -11.23
N ARG A 169 -9.26 -11.69 -11.38
CA ARG A 169 -10.18 -11.79 -10.25
C ARG A 169 -10.07 -13.13 -9.53
N LEU A 170 -9.92 -14.24 -10.26
CA LEU A 170 -9.61 -15.55 -9.69
C LEU A 170 -8.33 -15.49 -8.87
N ALA A 171 -7.26 -14.90 -9.40
CA ALA A 171 -6.01 -14.72 -8.65
C ALA A 171 -6.21 -13.92 -7.35
N LYS A 172 -6.96 -12.81 -7.39
CA LYS A 172 -7.32 -12.00 -6.22
C LYS A 172 -8.11 -12.79 -5.17
N VAL A 173 -9.08 -13.60 -5.60
CA VAL A 173 -9.92 -14.41 -4.69
C VAL A 173 -9.08 -15.53 -4.06
N CYS A 174 -8.30 -16.27 -4.85
CA CYS A 174 -7.39 -17.31 -4.36
C CYS A 174 -6.42 -16.76 -3.32
N HIS A 175 -5.84 -15.58 -3.55
CA HIS A 175 -5.02 -14.89 -2.57
C HIS A 175 -5.78 -14.65 -1.26
N GLY A 176 -6.99 -14.08 -1.34
CA GLY A 176 -7.83 -13.82 -0.17
C GLY A 176 -8.17 -15.09 0.62
N ILE A 177 -8.54 -16.17 -0.07
CA ILE A 177 -8.81 -17.48 0.54
C ILE A 177 -7.54 -18.02 1.20
N GLY A 178 -6.40 -17.97 0.50
CA GLY A 178 -5.11 -18.43 1.01
C GLY A 178 -4.65 -17.68 2.25
N VAL A 179 -4.88 -16.37 2.33
CA VAL A 179 -4.58 -15.58 3.53
C VAL A 179 -5.42 -16.05 4.73
N ILE A 180 -6.73 -16.24 4.54
CA ILE A 180 -7.62 -16.64 5.64
C ILE A 180 -7.35 -18.09 6.06
N LYS A 181 -7.32 -19.03 5.11
CA LYS A 181 -7.02 -20.44 5.38
C LYS A 181 -5.60 -20.67 5.88
N GLY A 182 -4.67 -19.80 5.52
CA GLY A 182 -3.32 -19.82 6.09
C GLY A 182 -3.27 -19.58 7.59
N ILE A 183 -4.23 -18.80 8.11
CA ILE A 183 -4.36 -18.51 9.54
C ILE A 183 -5.07 -19.68 10.25
N THR A 184 -6.08 -20.31 9.62
CA THR A 184 -6.87 -21.38 10.25
C THR A 184 -6.25 -22.76 10.11
N ASP A 185 -5.79 -23.11 8.91
CA ASP A 185 -5.44 -24.48 8.50
C ASP A 185 -3.92 -24.67 8.32
N GLY A 186 -3.15 -23.58 8.41
CA GLY A 186 -1.70 -23.59 8.39
C GLY A 186 -1.06 -23.18 7.06
N LEU A 187 0.28 -23.10 7.07
CA LEU A 187 1.08 -22.47 6.03
C LEU A 187 1.08 -23.23 4.70
N ASP A 188 0.95 -24.56 4.74
CA ASP A 188 0.95 -25.40 3.53
C ASP A 188 -0.29 -25.16 2.67
N VAL A 189 -1.45 -25.01 3.31
CA VAL A 189 -2.72 -24.68 2.64
C VAL A 189 -2.64 -23.28 2.03
N LYS A 190 -2.06 -22.31 2.74
CA LYS A 190 -1.79 -20.99 2.16
C LYS A 190 -0.97 -21.11 0.89
N LYS A 191 0.10 -21.90 0.93
CA LYS A 191 1.00 -22.07 -0.21
C LYS A 191 0.27 -22.62 -1.44
N THR A 192 -0.57 -23.66 -1.28
CA THR A 192 -1.31 -24.24 -2.42
C THR A 192 -2.21 -23.22 -3.11
N TYR A 193 -2.90 -22.37 -2.35
CA TYR A 193 -3.75 -21.32 -2.91
C TYR A 193 -2.95 -20.18 -3.56
N ILE A 194 -1.77 -19.85 -3.03
CA ILE A 194 -0.89 -18.86 -3.65
C ILE A 194 -0.29 -19.40 -4.96
N ASP A 195 0.14 -20.66 -5.01
CA ASP A 195 0.65 -21.30 -6.23
C ASP A 195 -0.45 -21.34 -7.33
N GLU A 196 -1.70 -21.63 -6.94
CA GLU A 196 -2.87 -21.56 -7.84
C GLU A 196 -3.13 -20.12 -8.32
N ALA A 197 -3.08 -19.13 -7.43
CA ALA A 197 -3.26 -17.73 -7.77
C ALA A 197 -2.22 -17.23 -8.78
N VAL A 198 -0.95 -17.62 -8.61
CA VAL A 198 0.15 -17.28 -9.54
C VAL A 198 -0.12 -17.85 -10.93
N THR A 199 -0.63 -19.08 -11.00
CA THR A 199 -0.97 -19.73 -12.27
C THR A 199 -2.06 -18.92 -13.01
N HIS A 200 -3.10 -18.48 -12.30
CA HIS A 200 -4.15 -17.65 -12.88
C HIS A 200 -3.63 -16.27 -13.33
N ALA A 201 -2.79 -15.62 -12.53
CA ALA A 201 -2.21 -14.33 -12.87
C ALA A 201 -1.26 -14.41 -14.07
N SER A 202 -0.44 -15.46 -14.17
CA SER A 202 0.43 -15.72 -15.33
C SER A 202 -0.41 -15.94 -16.60
N ASN A 203 -1.43 -16.79 -16.52
CA ASN A 203 -2.33 -17.04 -17.65
C ASN A 203 -3.07 -15.76 -18.10
N CYS A 204 -3.33 -14.84 -17.18
CA CYS A 204 -3.90 -13.53 -17.52
C CYS A 204 -2.91 -12.66 -18.29
N LEU A 205 -1.64 -12.63 -17.87
CA LEU A 205 -0.59 -11.83 -18.51
C LEU A 205 -0.24 -12.34 -19.91
N ASP A 206 -0.27 -13.65 -20.11
CA ASP A 206 -0.04 -14.26 -21.44
C ASP A 206 -1.09 -13.82 -22.47
N ARG A 207 -2.32 -13.54 -22.00
CA ARG A 207 -3.46 -13.14 -22.84
C ARG A 207 -3.60 -11.62 -22.96
N ALA A 208 -3.43 -10.93 -21.85
CA ALA A 208 -3.59 -9.49 -21.72
C ALA A 208 -2.33 -8.89 -21.06
N PRO A 209 -1.20 -8.78 -21.79
CA PRO A 209 0.06 -8.28 -21.24
C PRO A 209 0.00 -6.80 -20.85
N ARG A 210 -1.05 -6.07 -21.28
CA ARG A 210 -1.29 -4.67 -20.93
C ARG A 210 -2.27 -4.50 -19.76
N SER A 211 -2.74 -5.58 -19.14
CA SER A 211 -3.66 -5.49 -17.99
C SER A 211 -2.92 -5.01 -16.74
N SER A 212 -3.26 -3.81 -16.27
CA SER A 212 -2.68 -3.21 -15.06
C SER A 212 -2.98 -4.03 -13.81
N GLU A 213 -4.21 -4.53 -13.67
CA GLU A 213 -4.61 -5.37 -12.55
C GLU A 213 -3.86 -6.71 -12.54
N ALA A 214 -3.66 -7.34 -13.71
CA ALA A 214 -2.90 -8.58 -13.77
C ALA A 214 -1.45 -8.40 -13.29
N HIS A 215 -0.77 -7.34 -13.72
CA HIS A 215 0.59 -7.02 -13.24
C HIS A 215 0.64 -6.75 -11.75
N LYS A 216 -0.33 -5.99 -11.23
CA LYS A 216 -0.44 -5.68 -9.79
C LYS A 216 -0.60 -6.95 -8.96
N TRP A 217 -1.56 -7.81 -9.32
CA TRP A 217 -1.80 -9.04 -8.57
C TRP A 217 -0.65 -10.04 -8.73
N TYR A 218 -0.05 -10.13 -9.92
CA TYR A 218 1.13 -10.96 -10.14
C TYR A 218 2.31 -10.54 -9.26
N ALA A 219 2.59 -9.23 -9.14
CA ALA A 219 3.65 -8.71 -8.27
C ALA A 219 3.41 -9.04 -6.79
N ILE A 220 2.18 -8.87 -6.29
CA ILE A 220 1.80 -9.22 -4.91
C ILE A 220 2.03 -10.73 -4.66
N LEU A 221 1.63 -11.56 -5.61
CA LEU A 221 1.77 -13.02 -5.49
C LEU A 221 3.22 -13.48 -5.56
N LEU A 222 4.04 -12.87 -6.42
CA LEU A 222 5.47 -13.17 -6.51
C LEU A 222 6.22 -12.88 -5.20
N ASP A 223 5.90 -11.77 -4.54
CA ASP A 223 6.48 -11.45 -3.23
C ASP A 223 6.19 -12.56 -2.20
N LEU A 224 4.93 -13.04 -2.16
CA LEU A 224 4.52 -14.11 -1.26
C LEU A 224 5.23 -15.43 -1.55
N VAL A 225 5.43 -15.78 -2.84
CA VAL A 225 6.20 -16.98 -3.23
C VAL A 225 7.66 -16.86 -2.79
N GLY A 226 8.27 -15.68 -2.96
CA GLY A 226 9.64 -15.41 -2.51
C GLY A 226 9.81 -15.65 -1.02
N ASN A 227 8.85 -15.19 -0.22
CA ASN A 227 8.85 -15.35 1.23
C ASN A 227 8.83 -16.82 1.68
N PHE A 228 8.07 -17.70 1.01
CA PHE A 228 8.05 -19.14 1.33
C PHE A 228 9.38 -19.83 1.06
N ASN A 229 10.05 -19.46 -0.03
CA ASN A 229 11.35 -20.05 -0.39
C ASN A 229 12.43 -19.67 0.63
N GLN A 230 12.41 -18.44 1.14
CA GLN A 230 13.34 -17.98 2.18
C GLN A 230 13.09 -18.63 3.55
N GLN A 231 11.82 -18.88 3.92
CA GLN A 231 11.49 -19.59 5.17
C GLN A 231 12.01 -21.04 5.15
N LYS A 232 11.90 -21.73 4.00
CA LYS A 232 12.46 -23.08 3.83
C LYS A 232 13.98 -23.11 3.98
N THR A 233 14.69 -22.13 3.44
CA THR A 233 16.16 -22.06 3.56
C THR A 233 16.62 -21.80 4.99
N LYS A 234 15.90 -20.99 5.77
CA LYS A 234 16.20 -20.75 7.19
C LYS A 234 16.00 -22.01 8.04
N LEU A 235 14.88 -22.71 7.87
CA LEU A 235 14.61 -23.98 8.57
C LEU A 235 15.65 -25.07 8.26
N LYS A 236 16.18 -25.10 7.03
CA LYS A 236 17.22 -26.06 6.63
C LYS A 236 18.61 -25.72 7.19
N MET A 237 18.93 -24.43 7.32
CA MET A 237 20.16 -23.98 8.00
C MET A 237 20.11 -24.30 9.51
N ASP A 238 18.97 -24.03 10.15
CA ASP A 238 18.79 -24.25 11.59
C ASP A 238 18.78 -25.73 12.00
N SER A 239 18.31 -26.62 11.12
CA SER A 239 18.38 -28.08 11.36
C SER A 239 19.78 -28.65 11.12
N CYS A 240 20.57 -28.07 10.22
CA CYS A 240 21.96 -28.47 9.99
C CYS A 240 22.87 -28.04 11.15
N SER A 241 22.61 -26.88 11.76
CA SER A 241 23.41 -26.36 12.88
C SER A 241 23.20 -27.08 14.21
N LYS A 242 22.16 -27.94 14.35
CA LYS A 242 21.88 -28.70 15.57
C LYS A 242 22.46 -30.12 15.58
N ASN A 243 23.06 -30.54 14.48
CA ASN A 243 23.65 -31.88 14.31
C ASN A 243 25.20 -31.86 14.25
N THR A 244 25.82 -30.78 14.73
CA THR A 244 27.27 -30.60 14.93
C THR A 244 27.52 -30.15 16.35
#